data_AF-A0A291DR93-F1
#
_entry.id   AF-A0A291DR93-F1
#
_cell.length_a   1.000
_cell.length_b   1.000
_cell.length_c   1.000
_cell.angle_alpha   90.00
_cell.angle_beta   90.00
_cell.angle_gamma   90.00
#
_symmetry.space_group_name_H-M   'P 1'
#
loop_
_entity.id
_entity.type
_entity.pdbx_description
1 polymer ?
#
loop_
_entity_poly.entity_id
_entity_poly.type
_entity_poly.pdbx_seq_one_letter_code
_entity_poly.pdbx_strand_id
1 'polypeptide(L)'
;MTEKNKYSAGASSTDDNHTSTSIDQREQRETSIPSTGQTDAPTEAQVSETTEPVNASKAMRNGQVNHPDDFYQQVLRSFQEEEYTQSEIEERQKAWQHFEEPEKQTEDKRFFNDFPSYFFAGFWIRLSAFLVDLLVIRAITQITIGSIYNLANLTATNQRFGLYNICALGIYLGYFVLMTKLNHGQTIGKMLFGIRVISFVEEELSWQTVLIRELCGRYVLQFNVFFYLGYLPIIFNKNKQQAADYFAETSVVTINLIKAFNKQVDANHAMVGAQN
;
A
#
# COMPACT_ATOMS: atom_id res chain seq x y z
N MET A 1 -55.42 6.14 65.85
CA MET A 1 -56.36 7.22 66.23
C MET A 1 -55.85 8.48 65.56
N THR A 2 -56.02 8.68 64.25
CA THR A 2 -57.23 8.98 63.44
C THR A 2 -57.68 10.44 63.58
N GLU A 3 -57.44 11.24 62.54
CA GLU A 3 -58.29 12.31 61.93
C GLU A 3 -57.36 13.14 61.02
N LYS A 4 -57.35 13.00 59.68
CA LYS A 4 -58.36 13.34 58.67
C LYS A 4 -59.00 14.71 58.87
N ASN A 5 -58.51 15.70 58.13
CA ASN A 5 -59.30 16.87 57.74
C ASN A 5 -59.53 16.87 56.22
N LYS A 6 -60.72 17.30 55.84
CA LYS A 6 -61.45 17.03 54.58
C LYS A 6 -61.99 18.37 54.05
N TYR A 7 -62.53 18.35 52.82
CA TYR A 7 -63.31 19.38 52.11
C TYR A 7 -62.49 20.39 51.27
N SER A 8 -62.88 20.83 50.07
CA SER A 8 -63.97 20.53 49.09
C SER A 8 -63.76 21.50 47.91
N ALA A 9 -63.57 21.04 46.67
CA ALA A 9 -64.52 21.04 45.54
C ALA A 9 -65.02 22.40 44.99
N GLY A 10 -64.92 22.53 43.65
CA GLY A 10 -65.72 23.39 42.77
C GLY A 10 -64.85 24.28 41.85
N ALA A 11 -65.17 24.58 40.58
CA ALA A 11 -65.97 24.02 39.49
C ALA A 11 -65.86 25.07 38.34
N SER A 12 -66.05 24.64 37.08
CA SER A 12 -66.49 25.47 35.91
C SER A 12 -65.47 26.48 35.33
N SER A 13 -65.41 26.79 34.03
CA SER A 13 -65.86 26.27 32.72
C SER A 13 -65.42 27.30 31.66
N THR A 14 -65.58 26.96 30.37
CA THR A 14 -65.85 27.89 29.23
C THR A 14 -64.59 28.42 28.52
N ASP A 15 -64.18 27.80 27.40
CA ASP A 15 -64.63 28.04 25.97
C ASP A 15 -63.73 29.13 25.33
N ASP A 16 -63.37 29.19 24.04
CA ASP A 16 -63.76 28.48 22.82
C ASP A 16 -62.84 28.93 21.65
N ASN A 17 -62.86 28.14 20.56
CA ASN A 17 -62.78 28.56 19.14
C ASN A 17 -61.42 28.97 18.50
N HIS A 18 -61.08 28.63 17.24
CA HIS A 18 -61.87 28.07 16.11
C HIS A 18 -60.93 27.54 14.98
N THR A 19 -61.36 26.44 14.33
CA THR A 19 -61.45 26.17 12.86
C THR A 19 -60.15 26.05 12.04
N SER A 20 -59.74 24.90 11.49
CA SER A 20 -60.34 23.89 10.57
C SER A 20 -60.19 24.19 9.06
N THR A 21 -59.85 23.11 8.35
CA THR A 21 -60.25 22.72 6.97
C THR A 21 -59.22 22.86 5.85
N SER A 22 -59.48 22.05 4.82
CA SER A 22 -58.63 21.19 3.99
C SER A 22 -58.98 21.36 2.49
N ILE A 23 -58.25 20.64 1.59
CA ILE A 23 -58.59 20.32 0.18
C ILE A 23 -58.23 21.47 -0.82
N ASP A 24 -57.72 21.34 -2.07
CA ASP A 24 -57.65 20.30 -3.12
C ASP A 24 -56.49 20.51 -4.13
N GLN A 25 -56.34 19.55 -5.04
CA GLN A 25 -55.37 19.38 -6.14
C GLN A 25 -55.58 20.22 -7.43
N ARG A 26 -54.58 20.08 -8.34
CA ARG A 26 -54.53 20.32 -9.82
C ARG A 26 -54.43 21.79 -10.24
N GLU A 27 -53.77 22.23 -11.31
CA GLU A 27 -53.25 21.65 -12.56
C GLU A 27 -52.34 22.72 -13.19
N GLN A 28 -51.26 22.36 -13.88
CA GLN A 28 -50.96 22.78 -15.26
C GLN A 28 -49.60 22.29 -15.74
N ARG A 29 -49.57 22.03 -17.04
CA ARG A 29 -48.67 21.22 -17.86
C ARG A 29 -48.05 22.14 -18.93
N GLU A 30 -46.96 21.65 -19.54
CA GLU A 30 -46.51 21.88 -20.95
C GLU A 30 -45.14 22.58 -21.19
N THR A 31 -44.20 21.74 -21.62
CA THR A 31 -43.34 21.79 -22.84
C THR A 31 -43.10 23.12 -23.58
N SER A 32 -41.80 23.39 -23.90
CA SER A 32 -41.19 23.50 -25.25
C SER A 32 -40.08 24.59 -25.39
N ILE A 33 -39.10 24.31 -26.27
CA ILE A 33 -37.81 24.99 -26.54
C ILE A 33 -38.01 26.25 -27.44
N PRO A 34 -37.17 27.32 -27.39
CA PRO A 34 -36.07 27.57 -28.36
C PRO A 34 -34.82 28.29 -27.75
N SER A 35 -33.58 27.89 -28.09
CA SER A 35 -32.65 28.43 -29.11
C SER A 35 -32.10 29.87 -28.94
N THR A 36 -30.76 29.93 -28.94
CA THR A 36 -29.82 30.96 -29.50
C THR A 36 -29.22 32.04 -28.59
N GLY A 37 -27.88 32.05 -28.49
CA GLY A 37 -27.04 33.26 -28.59
C GLY A 37 -26.05 33.58 -27.45
N GLN A 38 -24.74 33.38 -27.71
CA GLN A 38 -23.60 34.32 -27.45
C GLN A 38 -23.29 34.77 -25.99
N THR A 39 -22.05 34.91 -25.46
CA THR A 39 -20.64 34.78 -25.90
C THR A 39 -19.73 34.78 -24.63
N ASP A 40 -18.46 34.35 -24.80
CA ASP A 40 -17.21 34.81 -24.14
C ASP A 40 -16.75 34.35 -22.73
N ALA A 41 -15.71 33.50 -22.78
CA ALA A 41 -14.37 33.51 -22.12
C ALA A 41 -14.24 33.56 -20.57
N PRO A 42 -13.27 32.80 -20.00
CA PRO A 42 -11.90 33.32 -19.93
C PRO A 42 -10.74 32.30 -20.16
N THR A 43 -9.63 32.88 -20.65
CA THR A 43 -8.19 32.51 -20.56
C THR A 43 -7.84 31.91 -19.17
N GLU A 44 -6.91 30.97 -18.93
CA GLU A 44 -5.52 30.84 -19.39
C GLU A 44 -4.94 29.53 -18.79
N ALA A 45 -4.31 28.67 -19.60
CA ALA A 45 -3.37 27.63 -19.12
C ALA A 45 -2.41 27.25 -20.26
N GLN A 46 -1.13 27.55 -20.07
CA GLN A 46 -0.04 27.32 -21.03
C GLN A 46 0.41 25.86 -21.06
N VAL A 47 0.70 25.40 -22.28
CA VAL A 47 1.27 24.10 -22.65
C VAL A 47 2.69 24.35 -23.18
N SER A 48 3.68 23.59 -22.71
CA SER A 48 5.05 23.48 -23.24
C SER A 48 5.24 22.01 -23.62
N GLU A 49 5.16 21.71 -24.92
CA GLU A 49 6.28 21.58 -25.87
C GLU A 49 6.74 20.12 -25.96
N THR A 50 6.23 19.41 -26.96
CA THR A 50 6.83 18.18 -27.48
C THR A 50 7.11 18.44 -28.96
N THR A 51 8.39 18.61 -29.26
CA THR A 51 8.93 18.95 -30.56
C THR A 51 8.85 17.73 -31.50
N GLU A 52 8.01 17.83 -32.54
CA GLU A 52 8.09 17.00 -33.74
C GLU A 52 9.38 17.30 -34.52
N PRO A 53 10.06 16.32 -35.15
CA PRO A 53 11.14 16.62 -36.08
C PRO A 53 10.59 17.10 -37.43
N VAL A 54 10.34 18.40 -37.52
CA VAL A 54 10.58 19.45 -38.56
C VAL A 54 10.73 19.09 -40.07
N ASN A 55 10.89 17.85 -40.53
CA ASN A 55 11.26 17.59 -41.92
C ASN A 55 10.12 17.22 -42.88
N ALA A 56 8.86 17.10 -42.43
CA ALA A 56 7.74 16.80 -43.33
C ALA A 56 7.17 18.03 -44.06
N SER A 57 7.34 19.25 -43.52
CA SER A 57 6.56 20.40 -43.99
C SER A 57 7.27 21.30 -45.02
N LYS A 58 8.49 20.97 -45.45
CA LYS A 58 9.28 21.81 -46.39
C LYS A 58 9.26 21.33 -47.85
N ALA A 59 8.71 20.16 -48.14
CA ALA A 59 8.69 19.59 -49.51
C ALA A 59 7.52 20.05 -50.39
N MET A 60 6.50 20.73 -49.85
CA MET A 60 5.33 21.20 -50.63
C MET A 60 5.44 22.66 -51.08
N ARG A 61 6.55 23.02 -51.74
CA ARG A 61 6.59 24.26 -52.55
C ARG A 61 7.26 23.98 -53.89
N ASN A 62 6.47 24.21 -54.94
CA ASN A 62 6.77 24.10 -56.37
C ASN A 62 6.83 22.70 -56.97
N GLY A 63 5.73 22.31 -57.60
CA GLY A 63 5.67 21.26 -58.62
C GLY A 63 4.21 21.04 -59.03
N GLN A 64 3.86 21.33 -60.27
CA GLN A 64 2.54 21.02 -60.84
C GLN A 64 2.21 19.54 -60.61
N VAL A 65 1.06 19.25 -59.99
CA VAL A 65 0.57 17.89 -59.79
C VAL A 65 0.06 17.39 -61.14
N ASN A 66 0.88 16.64 -61.84
CA ASN A 66 0.46 15.89 -63.02
C ASN A 66 -0.16 14.57 -62.53
N HIS A 67 -1.38 14.27 -62.97
CA HIS A 67 -2.19 13.06 -62.73
C HIS A 67 -2.48 12.65 -61.25
N PRO A 68 -3.75 12.44 -60.85
CA PRO A 68 -4.11 11.93 -59.51
C PRO A 68 -3.42 10.62 -59.10
N ASP A 69 -2.89 9.86 -60.05
CA ASP A 69 -2.24 8.57 -59.82
C ASP A 69 -0.88 8.74 -59.11
N ASP A 70 -0.23 9.91 -59.27
CA ASP A 70 1.06 10.22 -58.64
C ASP A 70 0.94 10.35 -57.11
N PHE A 71 -0.18 10.90 -56.62
CA PHE A 71 -0.44 11.01 -55.17
C PHE A 71 -0.67 9.64 -54.55
N TYR A 72 -1.48 8.79 -55.18
CA TYR A 72 -1.73 7.43 -54.68
C TYR A 72 -0.45 6.60 -54.74
N GLN A 73 0.38 6.72 -55.78
CA GLN A 73 1.69 6.07 -55.82
C GLN A 73 2.62 6.53 -54.70
N GLN A 74 2.62 7.81 -54.35
CA GLN A 74 3.46 8.35 -53.27
C GLN A 74 3.01 7.87 -51.89
N VAL A 75 1.69 7.82 -51.66
CA VAL A 75 1.10 7.27 -50.43
C VAL A 75 1.37 5.76 -50.33
N LEU A 76 1.19 4.99 -51.41
CA LEU A 76 1.48 3.56 -51.43
C LEU A 76 2.96 3.26 -51.20
N ARG A 77 3.88 4.08 -51.72
CA ARG A 77 5.32 3.98 -51.43
C ARG A 77 5.69 4.36 -50.00
N SER A 78 4.99 5.31 -49.39
CA SER A 78 5.23 5.66 -47.97
C SER A 78 4.87 4.53 -47.00
N PHE A 79 3.99 3.61 -47.40
CA PHE A 79 3.67 2.39 -46.66
C PHE A 79 4.60 1.21 -46.98
N GLN A 80 5.44 1.35 -48.02
CA GLN A 80 6.44 0.35 -48.37
C GLN A 80 7.64 0.59 -47.46
N GLU A 81 7.65 -0.12 -46.34
CA GLU A 81 8.69 -0.10 -45.31
C GLU A 81 10.06 -0.19 -46.00
N GLU A 82 10.86 0.88 -45.91
CA GLU A 82 12.20 0.90 -46.52
C GLU A 82 13.00 -0.26 -45.92
N GLU A 83 13.40 -1.18 -46.79
CA GLU A 83 14.18 -2.36 -46.41
C GLU A 83 15.50 -1.86 -45.84
N TYR A 84 15.67 -2.05 -44.52
CA TYR A 84 16.78 -1.45 -43.77
C TYR A 84 18.12 -1.66 -44.48
N THR A 85 18.87 -0.57 -44.66
CA THR A 85 20.20 -0.67 -45.27
C THR A 85 21.11 -1.49 -44.35
N GLN A 86 22.01 -2.31 -44.88
CA GLN A 86 22.89 -3.18 -44.07
C GLN A 86 23.62 -2.41 -42.94
N SER A 87 23.99 -1.16 -43.17
CA SER A 87 24.61 -0.28 -42.17
C SER A 87 23.66 0.16 -41.05
N GLU A 88 22.37 0.38 -41.35
CA GLU A 88 21.34 0.73 -40.37
C GLU A 88 20.93 -0.49 -39.54
N ILE A 89 20.92 -1.67 -40.15
CA ILE A 89 20.75 -2.94 -39.44
C ILE A 89 21.89 -3.13 -38.44
N GLU A 90 23.15 -2.90 -38.85
CA GLU A 90 24.31 -3.02 -37.98
C GLU A 90 24.31 -1.99 -36.84
N GLU A 91 23.85 -0.76 -37.10
CA GLU A 91 23.74 0.29 -36.09
C GLU A 91 22.62 -0.02 -35.08
N ARG A 92 21.46 -0.48 -35.56
CA ARG A 92 20.35 -0.93 -34.69
C ARG A 92 20.71 -2.19 -33.93
N GLN A 93 21.42 -3.13 -34.53
CA GLN A 93 21.90 -4.33 -33.88
C GLN A 93 22.90 -3.98 -32.76
N LYS A 94 23.80 -3.01 -32.97
CA LYS A 94 24.65 -2.47 -31.89
C LYS A 94 23.84 -1.76 -30.81
N ALA A 95 22.81 -0.99 -31.18
CA ALA A 95 21.92 -0.34 -30.21
C ALA A 95 21.10 -1.36 -29.40
N TRP A 96 20.78 -2.53 -29.99
CA TRP A 96 19.99 -3.58 -29.36
C TRP A 96 20.81 -4.62 -28.60
N GLN A 97 22.13 -4.68 -28.82
CA GLN A 97 23.04 -5.53 -28.03
C GLN A 97 22.93 -5.26 -26.52
N HIS A 98 22.63 -4.01 -26.12
CA HIS A 98 22.41 -3.66 -24.72
C HIS A 98 21.12 -4.30 -24.12
N PHE A 99 20.14 -4.70 -24.95
CA PHE A 99 18.95 -5.44 -24.50
C PHE A 99 19.14 -6.97 -24.50
N GLU A 100 20.15 -7.48 -25.22
CA GLU A 100 20.56 -8.89 -25.19
C GLU A 100 21.57 -9.20 -24.08
N GLU A 101 22.27 -8.18 -23.58
CA GLU A 101 22.97 -8.31 -22.31
C GLU A 101 21.92 -8.71 -21.25
N PRO A 102 22.06 -9.88 -20.59
CA PRO A 102 21.20 -10.19 -19.47
C PRO A 102 21.36 -9.01 -18.51
N GLU A 103 20.24 -8.43 -18.10
CA GLU A 103 20.10 -7.29 -17.21
C GLU A 103 20.90 -7.48 -15.91
N LYS A 104 22.23 -7.41 -15.98
CA LYS A 104 23.14 -7.63 -14.84
C LYS A 104 22.98 -6.54 -13.79
N GLN A 105 22.28 -5.46 -14.14
CA GLN A 105 22.00 -4.34 -13.24
C GLN A 105 20.87 -4.63 -12.24
N THR A 106 19.99 -5.61 -12.48
CA THR A 106 18.98 -6.03 -11.48
C THR A 106 19.48 -7.19 -10.60
N GLU A 107 20.46 -7.98 -11.06
CA GLU A 107 20.99 -9.13 -10.32
C GLU A 107 22.22 -8.85 -9.43
N ASP A 108 22.92 -7.73 -9.59
CA ASP A 108 24.09 -7.39 -8.74
C ASP A 108 23.68 -6.78 -7.37
N LYS A 109 22.50 -7.15 -6.87
CA LYS A 109 22.25 -7.06 -5.43
C LYS A 109 23.10 -8.13 -4.80
N ARG A 110 24.29 -7.77 -4.31
CA ARG A 110 25.06 -8.60 -3.39
C ARG A 110 24.15 -8.92 -2.19
N PHE A 111 23.46 -10.05 -2.26
CA PHE A 111 22.64 -10.56 -1.20
C PHE A 111 23.58 -10.89 -0.04
N PHE A 112 23.70 -10.00 0.94
CA PHE A 112 24.52 -10.24 2.14
C PHE A 112 24.05 -11.50 2.87
N ASN A 113 22.76 -11.80 2.78
CA ASN A 113 22.10 -12.88 3.49
C ASN A 113 21.32 -13.80 2.53
N ASP A 114 22.02 -14.46 1.61
CA ASP A 114 21.43 -15.50 0.75
C ASP A 114 21.33 -16.84 1.49
N PHE A 115 20.17 -17.10 2.09
CA PHE A 115 19.90 -18.35 2.79
C PHE A 115 19.08 -19.31 1.91
N PRO A 116 19.38 -20.62 1.94
CA PRO A 116 18.51 -21.63 1.34
C PRO A 116 17.06 -21.54 1.82
N SER A 117 16.13 -21.89 0.93
CA SER A 117 14.68 -21.68 1.13
C SER A 117 14.09 -22.31 2.41
N TYR A 118 14.73 -23.36 2.94
CA TYR A 118 14.31 -24.04 4.16
C TYR A 118 14.62 -23.26 5.44
N PHE A 119 15.53 -22.28 5.42
CA PHE A 119 15.77 -21.38 6.55
C PHE A 119 14.64 -20.38 6.77
N PHE A 120 13.87 -20.06 5.73
CA PHE A 120 12.78 -19.10 5.83
C PHE A 120 11.59 -19.64 6.63
N ALA A 121 11.23 -18.87 7.66
CA ALA A 121 10.09 -19.12 8.52
C ALA A 121 8.78 -19.07 7.72
N GLY A 122 7.91 -20.05 7.93
CA GLY A 122 6.60 -20.12 7.27
C GLY A 122 5.61 -19.05 7.74
N PHE A 123 4.43 -19.02 7.12
CA PHE A 123 3.35 -18.11 7.51
C PHE A 123 2.86 -18.36 8.94
N TRP A 124 2.57 -19.61 9.30
CA TRP A 124 1.95 -19.96 10.58
C TRP A 124 2.78 -19.55 11.79
N ILE A 125 4.09 -19.76 11.76
CA ILE A 125 4.98 -19.38 12.86
C ILE A 125 5.05 -17.85 13.01
N ARG A 126 5.01 -17.10 11.90
CA ARG A 126 4.95 -15.63 11.92
C ARG A 126 3.60 -15.15 12.45
N LEU A 127 2.49 -15.82 12.08
CA LEU A 127 1.16 -15.53 12.59
C LEU A 127 1.11 -15.76 14.10
N SER A 128 1.60 -16.90 14.59
CA SER A 128 1.66 -17.19 16.02
C SER A 128 2.54 -16.19 16.78
N ALA A 129 3.70 -15.82 16.23
CA ALA A 129 4.55 -14.76 16.80
C ALA A 129 3.79 -13.43 16.90
N PHE A 130 3.08 -13.05 15.83
CA PHE A 130 2.27 -11.83 15.81
C PHE A 130 1.12 -11.87 16.83
N LEU A 131 0.45 -13.02 17.02
CA LEU A 131 -0.59 -13.15 18.04
C LEU A 131 -0.05 -12.95 19.46
N VAL A 132 1.16 -13.43 19.75
CA VAL A 132 1.83 -13.20 21.04
C VAL A 132 2.17 -11.71 21.20
N ASP A 133 2.72 -11.08 20.16
CA ASP A 133 2.99 -9.64 20.17
C ASP A 133 1.70 -8.83 20.39
N LEU A 134 0.57 -9.23 19.80
CA LEU A 134 -0.73 -8.58 20.05
C LEU A 134 -1.16 -8.67 21.51
N LEU A 135 -0.95 -9.80 22.19
CA LEU A 135 -1.24 -9.92 23.61
C LEU A 135 -0.38 -8.97 24.45
N VAL A 136 0.90 -8.87 24.13
CA VAL A 136 1.84 -7.95 24.79
C VAL A 136 1.41 -6.50 24.58
N ILE A 137 1.10 -6.09 23.35
CA ILE A 137 0.66 -4.73 23.03
C ILE A 137 -0.65 -4.41 23.74
N ARG A 138 -1.61 -5.35 23.80
CA ARG A 138 -2.86 -5.16 24.54
C ARG A 138 -2.60 -4.96 26.02
N ALA A 139 -1.71 -5.74 26.62
CA ALA A 139 -1.32 -5.57 28.02
C ALA A 139 -0.70 -4.18 28.26
N ILE A 140 0.27 -3.77 27.42
CA ILE A 140 0.91 -2.44 27.51
C ILE A 140 -0.12 -1.33 27.36
N THR A 141 -1.00 -1.41 26.35
CA THR A 141 -2.03 -0.41 26.08
C THR A 141 -3.00 -0.28 27.25
N GLN A 142 -3.42 -1.40 27.85
CA GLN A 142 -4.33 -1.40 28.99
C GLN A 142 -3.66 -0.82 30.24
N ILE A 143 -2.40 -1.16 30.50
CA ILE A 143 -1.65 -0.66 31.66
C ILE A 143 -1.36 0.83 31.53
N THR A 144 -1.05 1.31 30.33
CA THR A 144 -0.68 2.71 30.08
C THR A 144 -1.93 3.58 29.90
N ILE A 145 -2.61 3.46 28.78
CA ILE A 145 -3.76 4.30 28.42
C ILE A 145 -4.99 3.88 29.21
N GLY A 146 -5.24 2.57 29.32
CA GLY A 146 -6.41 2.05 30.03
C GLY A 146 -6.46 2.52 31.50
N SER A 147 -5.32 2.46 32.21
CA SER A 147 -5.23 2.96 33.59
C SER A 147 -5.50 4.46 33.69
N ILE A 148 -4.98 5.28 32.76
CA ILE A 148 -5.22 6.73 32.75
C ILE A 148 -6.70 7.03 32.52
N TYR A 149 -7.33 6.36 31.56
CA TYR A 149 -8.77 6.53 31.27
C TYR A 149 -9.64 6.11 32.46
N ASN A 150 -9.30 4.99 33.10
CA ASN A 150 -9.99 4.53 34.31
C ASN A 150 -9.84 5.52 35.47
N LEU A 151 -8.64 6.06 35.70
CA LEU A 151 -8.39 7.02 36.77
C LEU A 151 -9.09 8.36 36.52
N ALA A 152 -9.12 8.81 35.27
CA ALA A 152 -9.77 10.05 34.85
C ALA A 152 -11.30 9.92 34.69
N ASN A 153 -11.89 8.75 34.94
CA ASN A 153 -13.31 8.42 34.67
C ASN A 153 -13.75 8.80 33.24
N LEU A 154 -12.84 8.65 32.27
CA LEU A 154 -13.12 8.92 30.87
C LEU A 154 -13.63 7.65 30.20
N THR A 155 -14.76 7.76 29.50
CA THR A 155 -15.25 6.66 28.66
C THR A 155 -14.45 6.61 27.36
N ALA A 156 -13.84 5.47 27.07
CA ALA A 156 -13.20 5.25 25.78
C ALA A 156 -14.27 5.18 24.68
N THR A 157 -14.38 6.23 23.87
CA THR A 157 -15.27 6.22 22.70
C THR A 157 -14.73 5.26 21.64
N ASN A 158 -15.57 4.34 21.15
CA ASN A 158 -15.23 3.37 20.10
C ASN A 158 -15.05 3.97 18.69
N GLN A 159 -14.89 5.29 18.58
CA GLN A 159 -14.68 5.97 17.32
C GLN A 159 -13.27 5.68 16.80
N ARG A 160 -13.15 5.33 15.51
CA ARG A 160 -11.85 4.97 14.89
C ARG A 160 -10.78 6.05 15.03
N PHE A 161 -11.19 7.33 15.06
CA PHE A 161 -10.32 8.50 15.28
C PHE A 161 -10.38 9.07 16.70
N GLY A 162 -10.87 8.29 17.67
CA GLY A 162 -10.84 8.69 19.08
C GLY A 162 -9.41 8.77 19.62
N LEU A 163 -9.17 9.67 20.57
CA LEU A 163 -7.86 9.86 21.21
C LEU A 163 -7.27 8.54 21.71
N TYR A 164 -8.10 7.70 22.34
CA TYR A 164 -7.72 6.35 22.78
C TYR A 164 -7.13 5.50 21.64
N ASN A 165 -7.81 5.45 20.49
CA ASN A 165 -7.40 4.64 19.35
C ASN A 165 -6.15 5.19 18.66
N ILE A 166 -5.99 6.52 18.58
CA ILE A 166 -4.79 7.16 18.04
C ILE A 166 -3.58 6.85 18.93
N CYS A 167 -3.73 6.99 20.25
CA CYS A 167 -2.67 6.66 21.19
C CYS A 167 -2.33 5.15 21.17
N ALA A 168 -3.34 4.28 21.12
CA ALA A 168 -3.15 2.83 21.01
C ALA A 168 -2.45 2.44 19.70
N LEU A 169 -2.77 3.10 18.58
CA LEU A 169 -2.07 2.93 17.31
C LEU A 169 -0.60 3.36 17.42
N GLY A 170 -0.33 4.48 18.11
CA GLY A 170 1.03 4.94 18.40
C GLY A 170 1.84 3.91 19.19
N ILE A 171 1.25 3.30 20.24
CA ILE A 171 1.87 2.22 21.01
C ILE A 171 2.12 1.00 20.12
N TYR A 172 1.13 0.60 19.31
CA TYR A 172 1.25 -0.54 18.41
C TYR A 172 2.40 -0.37 17.42
N LEU A 173 2.44 0.75 16.69
CA LEU A 173 3.49 1.02 15.70
C LEU A 173 4.85 1.23 16.37
N GLY A 174 4.87 1.99 17.48
CA GLY A 174 6.06 2.23 18.27
C GLY A 174 6.67 0.94 18.82
N TYR A 175 5.85 0.02 19.32
CA TYR A 175 6.29 -1.30 19.77
C TYR A 175 7.03 -2.03 18.64
N PHE A 176 6.39 -2.19 17.47
CA PHE A 176 7.00 -2.97 16.38
C PHE A 176 8.28 -2.32 15.84
N VAL A 177 8.28 -1.01 15.61
CA VAL A 177 9.45 -0.28 15.10
C VAL A 177 10.60 -0.36 16.11
N LEU A 178 10.33 -0.03 17.38
CA LEU A 178 11.36 0.05 18.40
C LEU A 178 11.92 -1.34 18.75
N MET A 179 11.07 -2.33 19.00
CA MET A 179 11.52 -3.70 19.28
C MET A 179 12.36 -4.24 18.13
N THR A 180 11.86 -4.11 16.90
CA THR A 180 12.53 -4.66 15.73
C THR A 180 13.88 -4.01 15.50
N LYS A 181 14.01 -2.69 15.71
CA LYS A 181 15.30 -2.02 15.55
C LYS A 181 16.26 -2.34 16.69
N LEU A 182 15.82 -2.30 17.94
CA LEU A 182 16.67 -2.52 19.10
C LEU A 182 17.14 -3.98 19.23
N ASN A 183 16.32 -4.95 18.82
CA ASN A 183 16.63 -6.38 18.93
C ASN A 183 17.01 -7.01 17.59
N HIS A 184 17.66 -6.26 16.70
CA HIS A 184 18.23 -6.78 15.44
C HIS A 184 17.23 -7.62 14.62
N GLY A 185 16.02 -7.09 14.42
CA GLY A 185 14.96 -7.72 13.65
C GLY A 185 14.03 -8.63 14.46
N GLN A 186 13.97 -8.50 15.79
CA GLN A 186 13.12 -9.35 16.63
C GLN A 186 12.15 -8.57 17.53
N THR A 187 10.96 -9.13 17.72
CA THR A 187 9.96 -8.73 18.71
C THR A 187 9.80 -9.84 19.74
N ILE A 188 9.11 -9.59 20.85
CA ILE A 188 8.94 -10.61 21.91
C ILE A 188 8.32 -11.90 21.34
N GLY A 189 7.28 -11.78 20.52
CA GLY A 189 6.67 -12.93 19.84
C GLY A 189 7.65 -13.64 18.91
N LYS A 190 8.40 -12.90 18.09
CA LYS A 190 9.42 -13.49 17.19
C LYS A 190 10.55 -14.18 17.98
N MET A 191 10.95 -13.63 19.12
CA MET A 191 11.95 -14.22 20.00
C MET A 191 11.45 -15.54 20.59
N LEU A 192 10.18 -15.59 21.03
CA LEU A 192 9.58 -16.80 21.59
C LEU A 192 9.62 -17.98 20.60
N PHE A 193 9.38 -17.70 19.32
CA PHE A 193 9.42 -18.71 18.26
C PHE A 193 10.81 -18.87 17.61
N GLY A 194 11.84 -18.15 18.07
CA GLY A 194 13.20 -18.26 17.54
C GLY A 194 13.35 -17.81 16.09
N ILE A 195 12.52 -16.86 15.65
CA ILE A 195 12.58 -16.29 14.29
C ILE A 195 13.12 -14.85 14.32
N ARG A 196 13.78 -14.44 13.24
CA ARG A 196 14.38 -13.11 13.10
C ARG A 196 14.21 -12.58 11.70
N VAL A 197 13.95 -11.27 11.58
CA VAL A 197 13.97 -10.60 10.29
C VAL A 197 15.40 -10.22 9.90
N ILE A 198 15.78 -10.56 8.67
CA ILE A 198 17.07 -10.25 8.05
C ILE A 198 16.83 -9.37 6.82
N SER A 199 17.82 -8.52 6.50
CA SER A 199 17.84 -7.75 5.24
C SER A 199 18.65 -8.53 4.20
N PHE A 200 18.23 -8.45 2.94
CA PHE A 200 19.00 -9.01 1.83
C PHE A 200 20.15 -8.09 1.40
N VAL A 201 19.99 -6.78 1.59
CA VAL A 201 20.93 -5.75 1.08
C VAL A 201 21.88 -5.26 2.16
N GLU A 202 21.54 -5.44 3.43
CA GLU A 202 22.27 -4.87 4.57
C GLU A 202 22.64 -5.97 5.58
N GLU A 203 23.81 -5.84 6.20
CA GLU A 203 24.23 -6.72 7.30
C GLU A 203 23.33 -6.55 8.53
N GLU A 204 23.01 -5.30 8.86
CA GLU A 204 22.07 -4.94 9.91
C GLU A 204 20.89 -4.14 9.35
N LEU A 205 19.72 -4.26 9.97
CA LEU A 205 18.53 -3.53 9.54
C LEU A 205 18.70 -2.02 9.73
N SER A 206 18.73 -1.27 8.63
CA SER A 206 18.67 0.20 8.67
C SER A 206 17.36 0.71 9.26
N TRP A 207 17.40 1.93 9.82
CA TRP A 207 16.19 2.61 10.31
C TRP A 207 15.15 2.79 9.20
N GLN A 208 15.58 3.11 7.99
CA GLN A 208 14.68 3.27 6.85
C GLN A 208 13.98 1.94 6.52
N THR A 209 14.73 0.85 6.45
CA THR A 209 14.22 -0.51 6.22
C THR A 209 13.19 -0.91 7.28
N VAL A 210 13.47 -0.65 8.56
CA VAL A 210 12.52 -0.94 9.66
C VAL A 210 11.27 -0.08 9.55
N LEU A 211 11.39 1.22 9.27
CA LEU A 211 10.24 2.11 9.15
C LEU A 211 9.36 1.72 7.95
N ILE A 212 9.93 1.47 6.78
CA ILE A 212 9.16 1.05 5.61
C ILE A 212 8.40 -0.25 5.90
N ARG A 213 9.08 -1.24 6.51
CA ARG A 213 8.49 -2.55 6.78
C ARG A 213 7.47 -2.53 7.92
N GLU A 214 7.85 -2.01 9.08
CA GLU A 214 7.10 -2.11 10.32
C GLU A 214 6.15 -0.92 10.54
N LEU A 215 6.48 0.28 10.05
CA LEU A 215 5.60 1.45 10.15
C LEU A 215 4.66 1.50 8.95
N CYS A 216 5.18 1.72 7.74
CA CYS A 216 4.35 1.87 6.54
C CYS A 216 3.63 0.57 6.20
N GLY A 217 4.35 -0.55 6.17
CA GLY A 217 3.80 -1.86 5.89
C GLY A 217 2.67 -2.24 6.84
N ARG A 218 2.90 -2.18 8.16
CA ARG A 218 1.84 -2.50 9.13
C ARG A 218 0.70 -1.50 9.12
N TYR A 219 0.98 -0.21 8.97
CA TYR A 219 -0.08 0.80 8.93
C TYR A 219 -1.05 0.56 7.77
N VAL A 220 -0.52 0.28 6.57
CA VAL A 220 -1.34 -0.05 5.39
C VAL A 220 -2.13 -1.34 5.59
N LEU A 221 -1.46 -2.40 6.09
CA LEU A 221 -2.10 -3.70 6.31
C LEU A 221 -3.17 -3.64 7.43
N GLN A 222 -3.00 -2.75 8.41
CA GLN A 222 -3.94 -2.54 9.52
C GLN A 222 -5.14 -1.67 9.12
N PHE A 223 -5.00 -0.82 8.10
CA PHE A 223 -6.03 0.15 7.72
C PHE A 223 -7.36 -0.50 7.30
N ASN A 224 -7.28 -1.63 6.60
CA ASN A 224 -8.46 -2.37 6.15
C ASN A 224 -8.24 -3.88 6.25
N VAL A 225 -9.28 -4.62 6.63
CA VAL A 225 -9.25 -6.09 6.67
C VAL A 225 -8.90 -6.69 5.31
N PHE A 226 -9.31 -6.06 4.20
CA PHE A 226 -8.93 -6.49 2.85
C PHE A 226 -7.42 -6.44 2.62
N PHE A 227 -6.69 -5.53 3.26
CA PHE A 227 -5.24 -5.46 3.11
C PHE A 227 -4.50 -6.56 3.87
N TYR A 228 -5.14 -7.30 4.78
CA TYR A 228 -4.52 -8.52 5.34
C TYR A 228 -4.25 -9.57 4.25
N LEU A 229 -4.88 -9.49 3.07
CA LEU A 229 -4.51 -10.29 1.91
C LEU A 229 -3.06 -10.04 1.46
N GLY A 230 -2.46 -8.89 1.79
CA GLY A 230 -1.05 -8.59 1.56
C GLY A 230 -0.07 -9.50 2.32
N TYR A 231 -0.56 -10.29 3.27
CA TYR A 231 0.22 -11.35 3.92
C TYR A 231 0.20 -12.68 3.14
N LEU A 232 -0.73 -12.90 2.20
CA LEU A 232 -0.86 -14.15 1.41
C LEU A 232 0.30 -14.47 0.45
N PRO A 233 0.99 -13.49 -0.18
CA PRO A 233 2.10 -13.77 -1.10
C PRO A 233 3.21 -14.63 -0.49
N ILE A 234 3.29 -14.69 0.84
CA ILE A 234 4.21 -15.56 1.59
C ILE A 234 4.13 -17.04 1.22
N ILE A 235 2.96 -17.52 0.76
CA ILE A 235 2.73 -18.94 0.46
C ILE A 235 3.36 -19.32 -0.88
N PHE A 236 3.40 -18.38 -1.83
CA PHE A 236 3.84 -18.63 -3.20
C PHE A 236 5.28 -18.19 -3.47
N ASN A 237 5.83 -17.28 -2.66
CA ASN A 237 7.19 -16.78 -2.85
C ASN A 237 8.24 -17.75 -2.26
N LYS A 238 9.30 -18.06 -3.03
CA LYS A 238 10.44 -18.90 -2.61
C LYS A 238 11.09 -18.41 -1.31
N ASN A 239 11.16 -17.09 -1.13
CA ASN A 239 11.75 -16.44 0.05
C ASN A 239 10.73 -16.21 1.17
N LYS A 240 9.48 -16.67 0.98
CA LYS A 240 8.35 -16.50 1.90
C LYS A 240 8.24 -15.06 2.40
N GLN A 241 8.22 -14.08 1.49
CA GLN A 241 8.09 -12.67 1.84
C GLN A 241 6.62 -12.24 1.83
N GLN A 242 6.21 -11.42 2.80
CA GLN A 242 4.95 -10.67 2.71
C GLN A 242 5.14 -9.43 1.83
N ALA A 243 4.05 -8.76 1.41
CA ALA A 243 4.14 -7.58 0.55
C ALA A 243 5.07 -6.50 1.13
N ALA A 244 4.94 -6.20 2.42
CA ALA A 244 5.82 -5.24 3.10
C ALA A 244 7.28 -5.70 3.21
N ASP A 245 7.53 -7.02 3.34
CA ASP A 245 8.89 -7.57 3.38
C ASP A 245 9.55 -7.49 2.00
N TYR A 246 8.77 -7.65 0.93
CA TYR A 246 9.24 -7.52 -0.44
C TYR A 246 9.69 -6.09 -0.74
N PHE A 247 8.87 -5.09 -0.40
CA PHE A 247 9.24 -3.68 -0.57
C PHE A 247 10.44 -3.24 0.29
N ALA A 248 10.62 -3.86 1.45
CA ALA A 248 11.75 -3.58 2.34
C ALA A 248 12.94 -4.51 2.10
N GLU A 249 12.89 -5.36 1.06
CA GLU A 249 13.95 -6.31 0.69
C GLU A 249 14.46 -7.14 1.88
N THR A 250 13.51 -7.65 2.66
CA THR A 250 13.79 -8.42 3.89
C THR A 250 13.07 -9.76 3.86
N SER A 251 13.48 -10.69 4.73
CA SER A 251 12.73 -11.91 5.00
C SER A 251 12.97 -12.39 6.43
N VAL A 252 12.20 -13.39 6.87
CA VAL A 252 12.27 -13.93 8.22
C VAL A 252 12.85 -15.34 8.20
N VAL A 253 13.92 -15.54 8.96
CA VAL A 253 14.64 -16.82 9.08
C VAL A 253 14.48 -17.44 10.46
N THR A 254 14.64 -18.76 10.52
CA THR A 254 14.59 -19.54 11.75
C THR A 254 16.00 -19.66 12.35
N ILE A 255 16.25 -18.98 13.47
CA ILE A 255 17.59 -18.92 14.09
C ILE A 255 18.05 -20.31 14.55
N ASN A 256 17.13 -21.12 15.09
CA ASN A 256 17.46 -22.47 15.57
C ASN A 256 18.00 -23.36 14.45
N LEU A 257 17.50 -23.19 13.23
CA LEU A 257 17.94 -23.95 12.08
C LEU A 257 19.33 -23.50 11.63
N ILE A 258 19.59 -22.19 11.60
CA ILE A 258 20.91 -21.63 11.31
C ILE A 258 21.95 -22.13 12.32
N LYS A 259 21.62 -22.10 13.62
CA LYS A 259 22.51 -22.61 14.68
C LYS A 259 22.79 -24.11 14.53
N ALA A 260 21.78 -24.91 14.21
CA ALA A 260 21.94 -26.35 14.01
C ALA A 260 22.85 -26.66 12.80
N PHE A 261 22.65 -25.93 11.70
CA PHE A 261 23.47 -26.06 10.50
C PHE A 261 24.93 -25.70 10.78
N ASN A 262 25.19 -24.54 11.40
CA ASN A 262 26.56 -24.13 11.72
C ASN A 262 27.26 -25.14 12.62
N LYS A 263 26.56 -25.67 13.64
CA LYS A 263 27.11 -26.71 14.52
C LYS A 263 27.47 -28.00 13.75
N GLN A 264 26.67 -28.39 12.76
CA GLN A 264 26.95 -29.56 11.95
C GLN A 264 28.16 -29.34 11.04
N VAL A 265 28.28 -28.15 10.46
CA VAL A 265 29.42 -27.75 9.63
C VAL A 265 30.71 -27.76 10.46
N ASP A 266 30.71 -27.14 11.65
CA ASP A 266 31.86 -27.12 12.56
C ASP A 266 32.29 -28.53 12.98
N ALA A 267 31.32 -29.40 13.29
CA ALA A 267 31.59 -30.79 13.63
C ALA A 267 32.23 -31.55 12.45
N ASN A 268 31.75 -31.33 11.22
CA ASN A 268 32.33 -31.95 10.03
C ASN A 268 33.76 -31.46 9.77
N HIS A 269 34.03 -30.17 9.92
CA HIS A 269 35.39 -29.62 9.78
C HIS A 269 36.36 -30.18 10.82
N ALA A 270 35.91 -30.31 12.07
CA ALA A 270 36.73 -30.93 13.13
C ALA A 270 37.07 -32.39 12.84
N MET A 271 36.12 -33.16 12.28
CA MET A 271 36.35 -34.57 11.92
C MET A 271 37.29 -34.73 10.73
N VAL A 272 37.18 -33.87 9.70
CA VAL A 272 38.08 -33.88 8.54
C VAL A 272 39.49 -33.43 8.93
N GLY A 273 39.62 -32.42 9.79
CA GLY A 273 40.90 -31.95 10.31
C GLY A 273 41.61 -32.96 11.23
N ALA A 274 40.88 -33.90 11.84
CA ALA A 274 41.47 -34.97 12.67
C ALA A 274 41.89 -36.21 11.86
N GLN A 275 41.51 -36.29 10.58
CA GLN A 275 41.87 -37.41 9.68
C GLN A 275 43.07 -37.11 8.77
N ASN A 276 43.54 -35.85 8.73
CA ASN A 276 44.73 -35.40 8.02
C ASN A 276 45.87 -35.12 9.01
#